data_AF-A0A2H0JA75-F1
#
_entry.id   AF-A0A2H0JA75-F1
#
_cell.length_a   1.000
_cell.length_b   1.000
_cell.length_c   1.000
_cell.angle_alpha   90.00
_cell.angle_beta   90.00
_cell.angle_gamma   90.00
#
_symmetry.space_group_name_H-M   'P 1'
#
loop_
_entity.id
_entity.type
_entity.pdbx_description
1 polymer ?
#
loop_
_entity_poly.entity_id
_entity_poly.type
_entity_poly.pdbx_seq_one_letter_code
_entity_poly.pdbx_strand_id
1 'polypeptide(L)'
;MRSNWLRFRLIPELENTPLELRPSVILVDEPELGLHPSAITLLAGIMRQTSVETQIIASTQSPLLLDHFDPEDVLVANRVDSATTLTRLSSAPLKDWLTDYSLGQLWEKNELGGRPQPE
;
A
#
# COMPACT_ATOMS: atom_id res chain seq x y z
N MET A 1 9.35 -11.65 17.28
CA MET A 1 7.92 -11.34 17.51
C MET A 1 7.66 -10.01 18.25
N ARG A 2 8.64 -9.08 18.39
CA ARG A 2 8.45 -7.76 19.04
C ARG A 2 8.53 -6.55 18.09
N SER A 3 8.90 -6.72 16.82
CA SER A 3 9.14 -5.59 15.91
C SER A 3 7.92 -5.12 15.11
N ASN A 4 6.92 -5.98 14.85
CA ASN A 4 5.85 -5.63 13.91
C ASN A 4 4.78 -4.70 14.49
N TRP A 5 4.59 -4.70 15.82
CA TRP A 5 3.61 -3.84 16.50
C TRP A 5 4.05 -2.36 16.60
N LEU A 6 5.34 -2.07 16.37
CA LEU A 6 5.86 -0.71 16.41
C LEU A 6 5.43 0.12 15.19
N ARG A 7 5.27 -0.49 14.00
CA ARG A 7 4.89 0.22 12.77
C ARG A 7 3.43 0.70 12.80
N PHE A 8 2.53 -0.16 13.29
CA PHE A 8 1.10 0.13 13.39
C PHE A 8 0.76 1.26 14.38
N ARG A 9 1.54 1.41 15.45
CA ARG A 9 1.26 2.40 16.51
C ARG A 9 1.64 3.83 16.13
N LEU A 10 2.57 4.01 15.19
CA LEU A 10 3.13 5.32 14.84
C LEU A 10 2.16 6.20 14.05
N ILE A 11 1.36 5.64 13.13
CA ILE A 11 0.48 6.45 12.28
C ILE A 11 -0.58 7.20 13.13
N PRO A 12 -1.32 6.55 14.05
CA PRO A 12 -2.27 7.26 14.91
C PRO A 12 -1.62 8.21 15.92
N GLU A 13 -0.39 7.93 16.37
CA GLU A 13 0.34 8.82 17.29
C GLU A 13 0.80 10.11 16.59
N LEU A 14 1.16 10.04 15.31
CA LEU A 14 1.48 11.22 14.50
C LEU A 14 0.26 12.12 14.27
N GLU A 15 -0.94 11.56 14.15
CA GLU A 15 -2.17 12.34 14.03
C GLU A 15 -2.47 13.18 15.28
N ASN A 16 -2.10 12.68 16.47
CA ASN A 16 -2.23 13.40 17.73
C ASN A 16 -1.11 14.43 17.99
N THR A 17 -0.16 14.57 17.07
CA THR A 17 0.92 15.56 17.15
C THR A 17 0.37 16.95 16.74
N PRO A 18 0.78 18.04 17.41
CA PRO A 18 0.42 19.40 17.02
C PRO A 18 0.71 19.65 15.54
N LEU A 19 -0.17 20.37 14.83
CA LEU A 19 -0.07 20.62 13.39
C LEU A 19 1.31 21.12 12.94
N GLU A 20 1.96 21.96 13.74
CA GLU A 20 3.29 22.52 13.48
C GLU A 20 4.43 21.49 13.49
N LEU A 21 4.20 20.33 14.10
CA LEU A 21 5.17 19.24 14.27
C LEU A 21 4.79 17.99 13.45
N ARG A 22 3.69 18.02 12.70
CA ARG A 22 3.29 16.88 11.86
C ARG A 22 4.25 16.75 10.68
N PRO A 23 4.72 15.53 10.35
CA PRO A 23 5.57 15.33 9.19
C PRO A 23 4.77 15.60 7.91
N SER A 24 5.42 16.20 6.91
CA SER A 24 4.78 16.41 5.61
C SER A 24 4.59 15.11 4.81
N VAL A 25 5.41 14.09 5.12
CA VAL A 25 5.40 12.77 4.47
C VAL A 25 5.67 11.68 5.50
N ILE A 26 4.93 10.59 5.43
CA ILE A 26 5.15 9.36 6.21
C ILE A 26 5.57 8.25 5.24
N LEU A 27 6.71 7.61 5.50
CA LEU A 27 7.22 6.47 4.74
C LEU A 27 7.10 5.21 5.61
N VAL A 28 6.39 4.18 5.16
CA VAL A 28 6.22 2.94 5.91
C VAL A 28 6.48 1.73 5.04
N ASP A 29 7.39 0.87 5.48
CA ASP A 29 7.70 -0.38 4.78
C ASP A 29 6.86 -1.51 5.37
N GLU A 30 6.15 -2.27 4.53
CA GLU A 30 5.29 -3.42 4.88
C GLU A 30 4.50 -3.22 6.19
N PRO A 31 3.62 -2.19 6.26
CA PRO A 31 2.91 -1.82 7.49
C PRO A 31 1.98 -2.93 8.01
N GLU A 32 1.58 -3.86 7.16
CA GLU A 32 0.70 -4.98 7.46
C GLU A 32 1.41 -6.24 7.97
N LEU A 33 2.75 -6.28 7.93
CA LEU A 33 3.51 -7.49 8.22
C LEU A 33 3.19 -8.02 9.64
N GLY A 34 2.66 -9.23 9.73
CA GLY A 34 2.31 -9.87 11.00
C GLY A 34 1.02 -9.38 11.66
N LEU A 35 0.21 -8.58 10.96
CA LEU A 35 -1.16 -8.24 11.37
C LEU A 35 -2.14 -9.36 10.98
N HIS A 36 -3.15 -9.56 11.82
CA HIS A 36 -4.30 -10.39 11.47
C HIS A 36 -5.11 -9.71 10.34
N PRO A 37 -5.77 -10.43 9.42
CA PRO A 37 -6.52 -9.82 8.31
C PRO A 37 -7.49 -8.70 8.73
N SER A 38 -8.19 -8.86 9.85
CA SER A 38 -9.08 -7.82 10.38
C SER A 38 -8.37 -6.51 10.77
N ALA A 39 -7.11 -6.57 11.19
CA ALA A 39 -6.31 -5.39 11.51
C ALA A 39 -5.77 -4.69 10.25
N ILE A 40 -5.63 -5.39 9.12
CA ILE A 40 -5.23 -4.80 7.83
C ILE A 40 -6.32 -3.85 7.33
N THR A 41 -7.59 -4.20 7.46
CA THR A 41 -8.70 -3.31 7.13
C THR A 41 -8.70 -2.05 7.98
N LEU A 42 -8.41 -2.17 9.28
CA LEU A 42 -8.27 -1.01 10.16
C LEU A 42 -7.05 -0.15 9.78
N LEU A 43 -5.91 -0.76 9.49
CA LEU A 43 -4.71 -0.09 9.00
C LEU A 43 -5.01 0.73 7.75
N ALA A 44 -5.68 0.14 6.76
CA ALA A 44 -6.03 0.83 5.52
C ALA A 44 -6.96 2.03 5.77
N GLY A 45 -7.93 1.88 6.67
CA GLY A 45 -8.80 2.98 7.09
C GLY A 45 -8.04 4.14 7.73
N ILE A 46 -7.10 3.83 8.63
CA ILE A 46 -6.21 4.83 9.25
C ILE A 46 -5.37 5.52 8.18
N MET A 47 -4.74 4.75 7.27
CA MET A 47 -3.92 5.32 6.20
C MET A 47 -4.72 6.26 5.30
N ARG A 48 -5.95 5.90 4.90
CA ARG A 48 -6.82 6.77 4.09
C ARG A 48 -7.26 8.02 4.86
N GLN A 49 -7.51 7.92 6.15
CA GLN A 49 -7.87 9.09 6.97
C GLN A 49 -6.68 10.05 7.13
N THR A 50 -5.50 9.51 7.47
CA THR A 50 -4.29 10.31 7.61
C THR A 50 -3.83 10.91 6.28
N SER A 51 -4.09 10.23 5.14
CA SER A 51 -3.67 10.72 3.81
C SER A 51 -4.35 12.01 3.35
N VAL A 52 -5.46 12.42 3.99
CA VAL A 52 -6.14 13.70 3.73
C VAL A 52 -5.23 14.89 4.04
N GLU A 53 -4.44 14.78 5.11
CA GLU A 53 -3.61 15.87 5.63
C GLU A 53 -2.10 15.61 5.47
N THR A 54 -1.70 14.36 5.26
CA THR A 54 -0.29 13.96 5.26
C THR A 54 -0.02 12.91 4.19
N GLN A 55 0.95 13.15 3.31
CA GLN A 55 1.28 12.18 2.28
C GLN A 55 1.84 10.89 2.91
N ILE A 56 1.26 9.73 2.56
CA ILE A 56 1.77 8.42 2.97
C ILE A 56 2.30 7.69 1.74
N ILE A 57 3.52 7.19 1.83
CA ILE A 57 4.08 6.25 0.86
C ILE A 57 4.34 4.96 1.61
N ALA A 58 3.64 3.90 1.21
CA ALA A 58 3.79 2.58 1.80
C ALA A 58 4.21 1.55 0.76
N SER A 59 5.13 0.66 1.13
CA SER A 59 5.36 -0.58 0.39
C SER A 59 4.46 -1.68 0.95
N THR A 60 4.01 -2.60 0.10
CA THR A 60 3.20 -3.73 0.53
C THR A 60 3.45 -4.93 -0.37
N GLN A 61 3.39 -6.13 0.21
CA GLN A 61 3.33 -7.40 -0.52
C GLN A 61 2.02 -8.14 -0.20
N SER A 62 1.03 -7.42 0.31
CA SER A 62 -0.24 -7.98 0.78
C SER A 62 -1.36 -7.68 -0.21
N PRO A 63 -1.93 -8.72 -0.86
CA PRO A 63 -3.13 -8.56 -1.67
C PRO A 63 -4.28 -7.95 -0.86
N LEU A 64 -4.39 -8.34 0.42
CA LEU A 64 -5.43 -7.86 1.33
C LEU A 64 -5.33 -6.37 1.60
N LEU A 65 -4.11 -5.82 1.72
CA LEU A 65 -3.95 -4.38 1.90
C LEU A 65 -4.23 -3.64 0.58
N LEU A 66 -3.74 -4.18 -0.54
CA LEU A 66 -3.94 -3.63 -1.87
C LEU A 66 -5.42 -3.48 -2.24
N ASP A 67 -6.28 -4.41 -1.82
CA ASP A 67 -7.74 -4.39 -2.03
C ASP A 67 -8.46 -3.19 -1.42
N HIS A 68 -7.80 -2.45 -0.52
CA HIS A 68 -8.37 -1.25 0.11
C HIS A 68 -8.03 0.06 -0.61
N PHE A 69 -7.29 0.02 -1.72
CA PHE A 69 -6.84 1.20 -2.46
C PHE A 69 -7.39 1.22 -3.90
N ASP A 70 -7.42 2.41 -4.50
CA ASP A 70 -7.82 2.57 -5.89
C ASP A 70 -6.59 2.40 -6.80
N PRO A 71 -6.75 2.02 -8.09
CA PRO A 71 -5.61 1.89 -9.01
C PRO A 71 -4.71 3.13 -9.03
N GLU A 72 -5.31 4.31 -8.96
CA GLU A 72 -4.62 5.59 -8.99
C GLU A 72 -3.71 5.81 -7.77
N ASP A 73 -3.95 5.11 -6.67
CA ASP A 73 -3.13 5.14 -5.45
C ASP A 73 -1.91 4.22 -5.52
N VAL A 74 -1.85 3.32 -6.52
CA VAL A 74 -0.88 2.22 -6.58
C VAL A 74 0.23 2.52 -7.59
N LEU A 75 1.47 2.40 -7.11
CA LEU A 75 2.67 2.35 -7.94
C LEU A 75 3.21 0.92 -7.96
N VAL A 76 3.31 0.33 -9.14
CA VAL A 76 3.95 -0.98 -9.33
C VAL A 76 5.44 -0.80 -9.58
N ALA A 77 6.25 -1.45 -8.77
CA ALA A 77 7.70 -1.50 -8.94
C ALA A 77 8.11 -2.76 -9.71
N ASN A 78 8.63 -2.59 -10.93
CA ASN A 78 9.15 -3.67 -11.76
C ASN A 78 10.65 -3.54 -11.95
N ARG A 79 11.35 -4.66 -12.12
CA ARG A 79 12.76 -4.68 -12.52
C ARG A 79 12.85 -4.93 -14.03
N VAL A 80 13.40 -3.96 -14.76
CA VAL A 80 13.57 -3.99 -16.22
C VAL A 80 15.03 -3.64 -16.50
N ASP A 81 15.74 -4.48 -17.25
CA ASP A 81 17.15 -4.27 -17.61
C ASP A 81 18.05 -3.88 -16.42
N SER A 82 17.90 -4.61 -15.30
CA SER A 82 18.60 -4.37 -14.02
C SER A 82 18.29 -3.03 -13.32
N ALA A 83 17.30 -2.27 -13.80
CA ALA A 83 16.82 -1.02 -13.18
C ALA A 83 15.38 -1.17 -12.64
N THR A 84 15.06 -0.42 -11.58
CA THR A 84 13.70 -0.35 -11.05
C THR A 84 12.89 0.70 -11.79
N THR A 85 11.77 0.30 -12.39
CA THR A 85 10.77 1.18 -13.00
C THR A 85 9.53 1.21 -12.12
N LEU A 86 9.04 2.41 -11.82
CA LEU A 86 7.79 2.62 -11.09
C LEU A 86 6.70 3.07 -12.07
N THR A 87 5.60 2.34 -12.13
CA THR A 87 4.46 2.66 -13.01
C THR A 87 3.20 2.82 -12.17
N ARG A 88 2.50 3.95 -12.33
CA ARG A 88 1.20 4.16 -11.69
C ARG A 88 0.11 3.37 -12.42
N LEU A 89 -0.74 2.68 -11.67
CA LEU A 89 -1.90 2.02 -12.25
C LEU A 89 -2.96 3.04 -12.65
N SER A 90 -3.82 2.63 -13.58
CA SER A 90 -4.96 3.42 -14.03
C SER A 90 -6.17 2.51 -14.09
N SER A 91 -7.32 3.02 -13.64
CA SER A 91 -8.60 2.34 -13.73
C SER A 91 -9.05 2.08 -15.17
N ALA A 92 -8.68 2.94 -16.13
CA ALA A 92 -9.12 2.84 -17.52
C ALA A 92 -8.75 1.50 -18.21
N PRO A 93 -7.47 1.05 -18.22
CA PRO A 93 -7.10 -0.25 -18.79
C PRO A 93 -7.58 -1.44 -17.96
N LEU A 94 -7.88 -1.24 -16.67
CA LEU A 94 -8.32 -2.29 -15.76
C LEU A 94 -9.85 -2.42 -15.65
N LYS A 95 -10.61 -1.58 -16.36
CA LYS A 95 -12.06 -1.46 -16.17
C LYS A 95 -12.82 -2.78 -16.25
N ASP A 96 -12.52 -3.59 -17.27
CA ASP A 96 -13.20 -4.88 -17.46
C ASP A 96 -12.77 -5.88 -16.38
N TRP A 97 -11.48 -5.91 -16.03
CA TRP A 97 -10.93 -6.75 -14.97
C TRP A 97 -11.49 -6.43 -13.59
N LEU A 98 -11.65 -5.15 -13.27
CA LEU A 98 -12.18 -4.67 -12.00
C LEU A 98 -13.68 -4.96 -11.81
N THR A 99 -14.35 -5.49 -12.84
CA THR A 99 -15.73 -5.98 -12.72
C THR A 99 -15.80 -7.32 -11.99
N ASP A 100 -14.80 -8.19 -12.21
CA ASP A 100 -14.79 -9.57 -11.71
C ASP A 100 -13.70 -9.82 -10.66
N TYR A 101 -12.69 -8.95 -10.57
CA TYR A 101 -11.51 -9.13 -9.74
C TYR A 101 -11.15 -7.90 -8.93
N SER A 102 -10.67 -8.12 -7.71
CA SER A 102 -10.03 -7.08 -6.90
C SER A 102 -8.58 -6.82 -7.34
N LEU A 103 -8.00 -5.69 -6.94
CA LEU A 103 -6.58 -5.39 -7.25
C LEU A 103 -5.62 -6.44 -6.68
N GLY A 104 -5.87 -6.91 -5.47
CA GLY A 104 -5.15 -8.01 -4.84
C GLY A 104 -5.20 -9.28 -5.69
N GLN A 105 -6.38 -9.64 -6.19
CA GLN A 105 -6.52 -10.80 -7.09
C GLN A 105 -5.79 -10.61 -8.42
N LEU A 106 -5.80 -9.41 -9.00
CA LEU A 106 -5.06 -9.11 -10.23
C LEU A 106 -3.54 -9.17 -10.00
N TRP A 107 -3.07 -8.69 -8.85
CA TRP A 107 -1.67 -8.87 -8.45
C TRP A 107 -1.33 -10.35 -8.23
N GLU A 108 -2.23 -11.11 -7.60
CA GLU A 108 -2.07 -12.54 -7.39
C GLU A 108 -2.02 -13.35 -8.69
N LYS A 109 -2.69 -12.87 -9.73
CA LYS A 109 -2.65 -13.42 -11.10
C LYS A 109 -1.47 -12.91 -11.92
N ASN A 110 -0.63 -12.02 -11.37
CA ASN A 110 0.48 -11.37 -12.07
C ASN A 110 0.04 -10.46 -13.24
N GLU A 111 -1.22 -10.01 -13.27
CA GLU A 111 -1.72 -9.09 -14.30
C GLU A 111 -1.18 -7.66 -14.10
N LEU A 112 -0.84 -7.30 -12.87
CA LEU A 112 -0.33 -5.96 -12.52
C LEU A 112 1.20 -5.87 -12.56
N GLY A 113 1.92 -6.99 -12.58
CA GLY A 113 3.37 -7.04 -12.34
C GLY A 113 3.74 -6.88 -10.86
N GLY A 114 4.90 -6.32 -10.55
CA GLY A 114 5.35 -6.06 -9.17
C GLY A 114 5.78 -7.30 -8.39
N ARG A 115 5.95 -8.44 -9.08
CA ARG A 115 6.39 -9.70 -8.49
C ARG A 115 7.86 -9.97 -8.80
N PRO A 116 8.58 -10.65 -7.89
CA PRO A 116 9.91 -11.14 -8.20
C PRO A 116 9.85 -12.06 -9.42
N GLN A 117 10.55 -11.71 -10.49
CA GLN A 117 10.76 -12.61 -11.62
C GLN A 117 12.05 -13.40 -11.40
N PRO A 118 12.07 -14.71 -11.74
CA PRO A 118 13.32 -15.45 -11.83
C PRO A 118 14.24 -14.76 -12.85
N GLU A 119 15.52 -14.65 -12.52
CA GLU A 119 16.56 -14.17 -13.44
C GLU A 119 16.85 -15.18 -14.56
#